data_AF-A0A931MDR8-F1
#
_entry.id   AF-A0A931MDR8-F1
#
_cell.length_a   1.000
_cell.length_b   1.000
_cell.length_c   1.000
_cell.angle_alpha   90.00
_cell.angle_beta   90.00
_cell.angle_gamma   90.00
#
_symmetry.space_group_name_H-M   'P 1'
#
loop_
_entity.id
_entity.type
_entity.pdbx_description
1 polymer ?
#
loop_
_entity_poly.entity_id
_entity_poly.type
_entity_poly.pdbx_seq_one_letter_code
_entity_poly.pdbx_strand_id
1 'polypeptide(L)'
;MNSIKIFLAAALIIAGAACKTQKDVLIEPQKDLAGTWRISRVTRNAADITEWVDSSGFRLVLNDDNSYTLGENKLPFLVGAAGNWQADDPQYPYHLSFVPANAQDSVSGSITTPVIKGNRSLNITLSPGCNKNTYVYTLEKMQ
;
A
#
# COMPACT_ATOMS: atom_id res chain seq x y z
N MET A 1 7.12 -28.15 61.17
CA MET A 1 6.53 -26.83 60.84
C MET A 1 7.46 -25.92 60.01
N ASN A 2 8.79 -26.05 60.12
CA ASN A 2 9.74 -25.25 59.32
C ASN A 2 9.82 -25.65 57.83
N SER A 3 9.67 -26.94 57.50
CA SER A 3 9.83 -27.41 56.11
C SER A 3 8.76 -26.89 55.15
N ILE A 4 7.51 -26.70 55.63
CA ILE A 4 6.40 -26.17 54.82
C ILE A 4 6.61 -24.69 54.46
N LYS A 5 7.18 -23.90 55.39
CA LYS A 5 7.48 -22.48 55.15
C LYS A 5 8.60 -22.30 54.13
N ILE A 6 9.59 -23.21 54.11
CA ILE A 6 10.68 -23.20 53.14
C ILE A 6 10.16 -23.54 51.73
N PHE A 7 9.25 -24.52 51.62
CA PHE A 7 8.62 -24.85 50.34
C PHE A 7 7.74 -23.73 49.79
N LEU A 8 6.97 -23.04 50.64
CA LEU A 8 6.16 -21.89 50.21
C LEU A 8 7.03 -20.71 49.76
N ALA A 9 8.13 -20.44 50.46
CA ALA A 9 9.06 -19.38 50.08
C ALA A 9 9.76 -19.68 48.75
N ALA A 10 10.17 -20.93 48.53
CA ALA A 10 10.78 -21.35 47.26
C ALA A 10 9.79 -21.26 46.09
N ALA A 11 8.52 -21.64 46.29
CA ALA A 11 7.48 -21.55 45.26
C ALA A 11 7.19 -20.10 44.83
N LEU A 12 7.22 -19.13 45.76
CA LEU A 12 7.02 -17.72 45.45
C LEU A 12 8.16 -17.13 44.60
N ILE A 13 9.41 -17.56 44.83
CA ILE A 13 10.59 -17.08 44.09
C ILE A 13 10.59 -17.60 42.65
N ILE A 14 10.14 -18.85 42.43
CA ILE A 14 10.08 -19.46 41.09
C ILE A 14 8.98 -18.80 40.25
N ALA A 15 7.86 -18.39 40.86
CA ALA A 15 6.78 -17.70 40.15
C ALA A 15 7.19 -16.29 39.65
N GLY A 16 8.09 -15.60 40.34
CA GLY A 16 8.59 -14.28 39.93
C GLY A 16 9.55 -14.31 38.73
N ALA A 17 10.24 -15.43 38.51
CA ALA A 17 11.20 -15.60 37.41
C ALA A 17 10.58 -16.08 36.09
N ALA A 18 9.29 -16.46 36.11
CA ALA A 18 8.60 -17.01 34.94
C ALA A 18 8.13 -15.95 33.93
N CYS A 19 8.19 -14.65 34.27
CA CYS A 19 7.81 -13.58 33.35
C CYS A 19 8.98 -13.25 32.41
N LYS A 20 9.15 -14.06 31.36
CA LYS A 20 10.06 -13.73 30.26
C LYS A 20 9.37 -12.74 29.32
N THR A 21 9.79 -11.49 29.34
CA THR A 21 9.35 -10.48 28.36
C THR A 21 10.02 -10.78 27.02
N GLN A 22 9.33 -11.50 26.15
CA GLN A 22 9.76 -11.69 24.77
C GLN A 22 9.45 -10.41 23.99
N LYS A 23 10.49 -9.68 23.59
CA LYS A 23 10.36 -8.58 22.63
C LYS A 23 10.36 -9.19 21.24
N ASP A 24 9.18 -9.41 20.68
CA ASP A 24 9.08 -9.75 19.27
C ASP A 24 9.50 -8.52 18.46
N VAL A 25 10.59 -8.66 17.72
CA VAL A 25 10.99 -7.67 16.72
C VAL A 25 10.08 -7.88 15.52
N LEU A 26 9.00 -7.10 15.46
CA LEU A 26 8.10 -7.10 14.31
C LEU A 26 8.80 -6.39 13.15
N ILE A 27 9.38 -7.17 12.23
CA ILE A 27 9.93 -6.65 10.98
C ILE A 27 8.75 -6.48 10.01
N GLU A 28 8.55 -5.25 9.51
CA GLU A 28 7.54 -5.01 8.50
C GLU A 28 7.95 -5.68 7.17
N PRO A 29 7.12 -6.57 6.62
CA PRO A 29 7.42 -7.21 5.34
C PRO A 29 7.38 -6.20 4.21
N GLN A 30 8.21 -6.44 3.17
CA GLN A 30 8.21 -5.66 1.95
C GLN A 30 6.79 -5.52 1.38
N LYS A 31 6.43 -4.33 0.89
CA LYS A 31 5.10 -4.13 0.30
C LYS A 31 5.08 -4.74 -1.10
N ASP A 32 4.32 -5.82 -1.26
CA ASP A 32 3.99 -6.34 -2.59
C ASP A 32 2.98 -5.39 -3.28
N LEU A 33 3.48 -4.63 -4.25
CA LEU A 33 2.70 -3.74 -5.11
C LEU A 33 2.40 -4.36 -6.48
N ALA A 34 3.08 -5.46 -6.85
CA ALA A 34 2.87 -6.11 -8.13
C ALA A 34 1.45 -6.71 -8.19
N GLY A 35 0.89 -6.82 -9.38
CA GLY A 35 -0.43 -7.39 -9.64
C GLY A 35 -1.33 -6.49 -10.46
N THR A 36 -2.58 -6.95 -10.62
CA THR A 36 -3.61 -6.22 -11.36
C THR A 36 -4.48 -5.43 -10.41
N TRP A 37 -4.61 -4.14 -10.65
CA TRP A 37 -5.34 -3.20 -9.81
C TRP A 37 -6.52 -2.61 -10.57
N ARG A 38 -7.67 -2.49 -9.89
CA ARG A 38 -8.85 -1.78 -10.39
C ARG A 38 -9.21 -0.64 -9.45
N ILE A 39 -9.82 0.42 -9.98
CA ILE A 39 -10.30 1.54 -9.17
C ILE A 39 -11.59 1.13 -8.46
N SER A 40 -11.64 1.29 -7.14
CA SER A 40 -12.84 1.09 -6.31
C SER A 40 -13.47 2.40 -5.84
N ARG A 41 -12.69 3.48 -5.75
CA ARG A 41 -13.17 4.81 -5.36
C ARG A 41 -12.34 5.91 -6.00
N VAL A 42 -12.99 7.02 -6.34
CA VAL A 42 -12.35 8.23 -6.86
C VAL A 42 -12.80 9.43 -6.06
N THR A 43 -11.84 10.22 -5.59
CA THR A 43 -12.15 11.54 -5.01
C THR A 43 -11.45 12.65 -5.77
N ARG A 44 -12.09 13.82 -5.84
CA ARG A 44 -11.52 15.05 -6.37
C ARG A 44 -11.69 16.15 -5.34
N ASN A 45 -10.59 16.74 -4.88
CA ASN A 45 -10.57 17.74 -3.81
C ASN A 45 -11.36 17.26 -2.58
N ALA A 46 -11.13 16.00 -2.18
CA ALA A 46 -11.81 15.27 -1.11
C ALA A 46 -13.30 14.92 -1.34
N ALA A 47 -13.96 15.48 -2.36
CA ALA A 47 -15.30 15.07 -2.74
C ALA A 47 -15.27 13.70 -3.43
N ASP A 48 -16.09 12.76 -2.96
CA ASP A 48 -16.30 11.48 -3.63
C ASP A 48 -17.02 11.70 -4.95
N ILE A 49 -16.39 11.28 -6.06
CA ILE A 49 -16.96 11.40 -7.40
C ILE A 49 -17.15 10.04 -8.08
N THR A 50 -17.04 8.95 -7.32
CA THR A 50 -17.02 7.57 -7.84
C THR A 50 -18.21 7.27 -8.74
N GLU A 51 -19.41 7.71 -8.39
CA GLU A 51 -20.64 7.46 -9.17
C GLU A 51 -20.67 8.15 -10.54
N TRP A 52 -19.87 9.20 -10.72
CA TRP A 52 -19.81 9.97 -11.98
C TRP A 52 -18.59 9.62 -12.85
N VAL A 53 -17.80 8.64 -12.41
CA VAL A 53 -16.57 8.22 -13.07
C VAL A 53 -16.74 6.79 -13.58
N ASP A 54 -16.70 6.61 -14.91
CA ASP A 54 -16.64 5.29 -15.51
C ASP A 54 -15.22 4.72 -15.40
N SER A 55 -14.98 3.91 -14.37
CA SER A 55 -13.73 3.20 -14.12
C SER A 55 -13.74 1.74 -14.57
N SER A 56 -14.82 1.29 -15.22
CA SER A 56 -15.06 -0.14 -15.50
C SER A 56 -13.92 -0.79 -16.31
N GLY A 57 -13.38 -0.07 -17.30
CA GLY A 57 -12.25 -0.49 -18.14
C GLY A 57 -10.86 -0.15 -17.59
N PHE A 58 -10.75 0.58 -16.48
CA PHE A 58 -9.44 0.95 -15.92
C PHE A 58 -8.77 -0.27 -15.29
N ARG A 59 -7.58 -0.63 -15.76
CA ARG A 59 -6.71 -1.60 -15.13
C ARG A 59 -5.29 -1.04 -15.08
N LEU A 60 -4.65 -1.15 -13.94
CA LEU A 60 -3.21 -0.92 -13.80
C LEU A 60 -2.59 -2.27 -13.47
N VAL A 61 -1.74 -2.79 -14.37
CA VAL A 61 -0.99 -4.02 -14.12
C VAL A 61 0.43 -3.61 -13.80
N LEU A 62 0.91 -3.93 -12.60
CA LEU A 62 2.29 -3.74 -12.16
C LEU A 62 2.97 -5.12 -12.17
N ASN A 63 3.86 -5.38 -13.11
CA ASN A 63 4.53 -6.67 -13.22
C ASN A 63 5.77 -6.73 -12.33
N ASP A 64 6.16 -7.94 -11.92
CA ASP A 64 7.35 -8.20 -11.10
C ASP A 64 8.67 -7.84 -11.80
N ASP A 65 8.67 -7.74 -13.13
CA ASP A 65 9.82 -7.33 -13.95
C ASP A 65 9.95 -5.80 -14.09
N ASN A 66 9.24 -5.04 -13.26
CA ASN A 66 9.15 -3.58 -13.30
C ASN A 66 8.45 -3.00 -14.54
N SER A 67 7.83 -3.80 -15.40
CA SER A 67 6.97 -3.29 -16.47
C SER A 67 5.54 -3.03 -15.98
N TYR A 68 4.83 -2.08 -16.59
CA TYR A 68 3.42 -1.85 -16.32
C TYR A 68 2.59 -1.72 -17.59
N THR A 69 1.31 -2.07 -17.50
CA THR A 69 0.33 -1.81 -18.55
C THR A 69 -0.89 -1.08 -17.99
N LEU A 70 -1.60 -0.40 -18.89
CA LEU A 70 -2.87 0.25 -18.62
C LEU A 70 -3.96 -0.35 -19.50
N GLY A 71 -5.15 -0.53 -18.95
CA GLY A 71 -6.36 -0.81 -19.73
C GLY A 71 -6.75 0.35 -20.66
N GLU A 72 -7.92 0.25 -21.31
CA GLU A 72 -8.43 1.17 -22.36
C GLU A 72 -8.79 2.60 -21.90
N ASN A 73 -8.08 3.11 -20.90
CA ASN A 73 -8.38 4.19 -19.98
C ASN A 73 -9.00 5.48 -20.59
N LYS A 74 -10.19 5.88 -20.10
CA LYS A 74 -10.84 7.19 -20.33
C LYS A 74 -10.63 8.20 -19.18
N LEU A 75 -9.83 7.85 -18.16
CA LEU A 75 -9.62 8.67 -16.97
C LEU A 75 -8.29 9.43 -17.03
N PRO A 76 -8.24 10.67 -16.51
CA PRO A 76 -6.97 11.38 -16.34
C PRO A 76 -6.10 10.65 -15.31
N PHE A 77 -5.11 9.93 -15.79
CA PHE A 77 -4.12 9.20 -14.98
C PHE A 77 -2.72 9.78 -15.22
N LEU A 78 -1.74 9.42 -14.37
CA LEU A 78 -0.36 9.94 -14.42
C LEU A 78 0.30 9.72 -15.79
N VAL A 79 -0.01 8.59 -16.42
CA VAL A 79 0.57 8.13 -17.69
C VAL A 79 -0.52 7.56 -18.58
N GLY A 80 -0.32 7.67 -19.90
CA GLY A 80 -1.28 7.22 -20.92
C GLY A 80 -0.81 6.04 -21.77
N ALA A 81 0.41 5.56 -21.56
CA ALA A 81 1.02 4.44 -22.28
C ALA A 81 1.67 3.48 -21.30
N ALA A 82 1.93 2.25 -21.73
CA ALA A 82 2.72 1.26 -20.99
C ALA A 82 4.20 1.70 -20.86
N GLY A 83 4.91 1.08 -19.93
CA GLY A 83 6.30 1.43 -19.65
C GLY A 83 6.86 0.69 -18.45
N ASN A 84 7.78 1.34 -17.73
CA ASN A 84 8.37 0.80 -16.50
C ASN A 84 7.89 1.55 -15.26
N TRP A 85 7.80 0.84 -14.14
CA TRP A 85 7.39 1.40 -12.86
C TRP A 85 8.39 1.06 -11.75
N GLN A 86 8.44 1.91 -10.74
CA GLN A 86 9.27 1.72 -9.56
C GLN A 86 8.63 2.39 -8.33
N ALA A 87 8.81 1.78 -7.16
CA ALA A 87 8.55 2.41 -5.88
C ALA A 87 9.84 3.07 -5.34
N ASP A 88 9.69 4.21 -4.66
CA ASP A 88 10.81 4.94 -4.07
C ASP A 88 11.54 4.17 -2.95
N ASP A 89 10.79 3.39 -2.17
CA ASP A 89 11.33 2.51 -1.13
C ASP A 89 10.63 1.13 -1.18
N PRO A 90 11.36 0.01 -1.19
CA PRO A 90 10.74 -1.32 -1.25
C PRO A 90 9.95 -1.68 0.02
N GLN A 91 10.38 -1.21 1.19
CA GLN A 91 9.78 -1.53 2.48
C GLN A 91 8.68 -0.53 2.88
N TYR A 92 8.89 0.76 2.60
CA TYR A 92 7.99 1.87 2.98
C TYR A 92 7.72 2.82 1.82
N PRO A 93 7.04 2.36 0.74
CA PRO A 93 6.84 3.17 -0.45
C PRO A 93 5.89 4.34 -0.20
N TYR A 94 6.32 5.54 -0.57
CA TYR A 94 5.51 6.77 -0.57
C TYR A 94 5.24 7.31 -1.97
N HIS A 95 5.99 6.86 -2.97
CA HIS A 95 5.82 7.29 -4.36
C HIS A 95 5.89 6.10 -5.32
N LEU A 96 5.04 6.15 -6.35
CA LEU A 96 5.18 5.32 -7.55
C LEU A 96 5.59 6.21 -8.72
N SER A 97 6.72 5.84 -9.32
CA SER A 97 7.27 6.48 -10.52
C SER A 97 6.96 5.63 -11.74
N PHE A 98 6.55 6.27 -12.82
CA PHE A 98 6.26 5.65 -14.11
C PHE A 98 7.12 6.28 -15.20
N VAL A 99 7.74 5.46 -16.02
CA VAL A 99 8.50 5.86 -17.21
C VAL A 99 7.80 5.24 -18.43
N PRO A 100 6.95 6.00 -19.13
CA PRO A 100 6.33 5.54 -20.38
C PRO A 100 7.39 5.13 -21.42
N ALA A 101 7.11 4.10 -22.22
CA ALA A 101 8.08 3.58 -23.21
C ALA A 101 8.56 4.64 -24.23
N ASN A 102 7.78 5.70 -24.44
CA ASN A 102 8.06 6.79 -25.37
C ASN A 102 8.51 8.10 -24.67
N ALA A 103 8.84 8.06 -23.38
CA ALA A 103 9.28 9.22 -22.60
C ALA A 103 10.65 8.98 -21.97
N GLN A 104 11.43 10.05 -21.79
CA GLN A 104 12.68 10.00 -21.02
C GLN A 104 12.49 10.37 -19.55
N ASP A 105 11.47 11.19 -19.27
CA ASP A 105 11.20 11.66 -17.92
C ASP A 105 10.24 10.73 -17.18
N SER A 106 10.47 10.56 -15.88
CA SER A 106 9.55 9.86 -14.99
C SER A 106 8.44 10.78 -14.51
N VAL A 107 7.23 10.22 -14.38
CA VAL A 107 6.08 10.88 -13.76
C VAL A 107 5.75 10.13 -12.48
N SER A 108 5.66 10.85 -11.35
CA SER A 108 5.44 10.24 -10.04
C SER A 108 4.10 10.65 -9.45
N GLY A 109 3.47 9.73 -8.73
CA GLY A 109 2.32 10.00 -7.87
C GLY A 109 2.62 9.56 -6.44
N SER A 110 2.11 10.32 -5.46
CA SER A 110 2.22 9.93 -4.05
C SER A 110 1.24 8.80 -3.75
N ILE A 111 1.67 7.84 -2.94
CA ILE A 111 0.89 6.65 -2.62
C ILE A 111 0.72 6.41 -1.13
N THR A 112 -0.34 5.68 -0.78
CA THR A 112 -0.49 5.05 0.54
C THR A 112 -1.03 3.65 0.34
N THR A 113 -0.68 2.72 1.24
CA THR A 113 -1.07 1.30 1.14
C THR A 113 -1.88 0.79 2.34
N PRO A 114 -3.03 1.43 2.65
CA PRO A 114 -3.82 1.03 3.82
C PRO A 114 -4.42 -0.37 3.65
N VAL A 115 -4.62 -1.06 4.78
CA VAL A 115 -5.34 -2.33 4.82
C VAL A 115 -6.82 -2.05 5.09
N ILE A 116 -7.68 -2.37 4.12
CA ILE A 116 -9.13 -2.18 4.19
C ILE A 116 -9.78 -3.56 4.13
N LYS A 117 -10.52 -3.93 5.19
CA LYS A 117 -11.20 -5.23 5.31
C LYS A 117 -10.26 -6.43 5.08
N GLY A 118 -9.02 -6.34 5.56
CA GLY A 118 -8.01 -7.40 5.41
C GLY A 118 -7.28 -7.41 4.07
N ASN A 119 -7.70 -6.59 3.09
CA ASN A 119 -7.04 -6.48 1.80
C ASN A 119 -6.22 -5.19 1.71
N ARG A 120 -5.04 -5.27 1.09
CA ARG A 120 -4.23 -4.09 0.82
C ARG A 120 -4.85 -3.29 -0.31
N SER A 121 -5.12 -2.01 -0.03
CA SER A 121 -5.51 -1.04 -1.04
C SER A 121 -4.30 -0.20 -1.43
N LEU A 122 -4.34 0.36 -2.64
CA LEU A 122 -3.35 1.30 -3.13
C LEU A 122 -4.06 2.62 -3.45
N ASN A 123 -3.82 3.66 -2.65
CA ASN A 123 -4.29 5.00 -3.00
C ASN A 123 -3.20 5.71 -3.79
N ILE A 124 -3.53 6.31 -4.92
CA ILE A 124 -2.63 7.12 -5.74
C ILE A 124 -3.19 8.54 -5.78
N THR A 125 -2.41 9.50 -5.29
CA THR A 125 -2.72 10.93 -5.27
C THR A 125 -1.99 11.64 -6.40
N LEU A 126 -2.72 12.41 -7.21
CA LEU A 126 -2.18 13.10 -8.38
C LEU A 126 -2.92 14.41 -8.66
N SER A 127 -2.22 15.35 -9.30
CA SER A 127 -2.80 16.63 -9.75
C SER A 127 -2.41 16.88 -11.20
N PRO A 128 -3.23 16.47 -12.18
CA PRO A 128 -2.87 16.55 -13.59
C PRO A 128 -2.94 18.01 -14.05
N GLY A 129 -1.77 18.63 -14.25
CA GLY A 129 -1.60 19.86 -15.03
C GLY A 129 -1.93 21.20 -14.34
N CYS A 130 -2.58 21.23 -13.17
CA CYS A 130 -2.78 22.47 -12.39
C CYS A 130 -3.13 22.15 -10.93
N ASN A 131 -2.63 22.97 -9.99
CA ASN A 131 -2.84 22.84 -8.53
C ASN A 131 -4.30 23.03 -8.06
N LYS A 132 -5.27 23.07 -8.98
CA LYS A 132 -6.69 23.30 -8.66
C LYS A 132 -7.44 22.02 -8.34
N ASN A 133 -6.99 20.88 -8.86
CA ASN A 133 -7.66 19.60 -8.69
C ASN A 133 -6.66 18.53 -8.26
N THR A 134 -6.85 18.01 -7.06
CA THR A 134 -6.16 16.81 -6.57
C THR A 134 -7.12 15.65 -6.64
N TYR A 135 -6.72 14.61 -7.36
CA TYR A 135 -7.44 13.35 -7.45
C TYR A 135 -6.79 12.33 -6.53
N VAL A 136 -7.61 11.53 -5.86
CA VAL A 136 -7.17 10.30 -5.21
C VAL A 136 -7.94 9.15 -5.84
N TYR A 137 -7.21 8.28 -6.53
CA TYR A 137 -7.71 6.99 -6.97
C TYR A 137 -7.41 5.96 -5.89
N THR A 138 -8.44 5.34 -5.33
CA THR A 138 -8.31 4.18 -4.45
C THR A 138 -8.44 2.93 -5.31
N LEU A 139 -7.41 2.11 -5.31
CA LEU A 139 -7.33 0.88 -6.06
C LEU A 139 -7.39 -0.32 -5.12
N GLU A 140 -7.97 -1.40 -5.62
CA GLU A 140 -7.96 -2.71 -4.99
C GLU A 140 -7.33 -3.72 -5.94
N LYS A 141 -6.55 -4.65 -5.36
CA LYS A 141 -5.93 -5.74 -6.09
C LYS A 141 -7.03 -6.71 -6.54
N MET A 142 -7.05 -7.05 -7.82
CA MET A 142 -7.92 -8.09 -8.34
C MET A 142 -7.43 -9.44 -7.85
N GLN A 143 -8.37 -10.31 -7.45
CA GLN A 143 -8.09 -11.68 -7.03
C GLN A 143 -7.67 -12.55 -8.21
#